data_AF-A0A8J2RQV3-F1
#
_entry.id   AF-A0A8J2RQV3-F1
#
_cell.length_a   1.000
_cell.length_b   1.000
_cell.length_c   1.000
_cell.angle_alpha   90.00
_cell.angle_beta   90.00
_cell.angle_gamma   90.00
#
_symmetry.space_group_name_H-M   'P 1'
#
loop_
_entity.id
_entity.type
_entity.pdbx_description
1 polymer ?
#
loop_
_entity_poly.entity_id
_entity_poly.type
_entity_poly.pdbx_seq_one_letter_code
_entity_poly.pdbx_strand_id
1 'polypeptide(L)'
;MNNQNPTNECLLIAPDHSLVFAAMEYFKSSVHKASALYPGIIVVIDMHHVSAADFTTAYGFDNMIKSLKKHEHKIVLTRTMPEILPILSGIGCDLHIHSEGMDLELFIKEVATSPSEPALISSVSSSTLSSTTGTTVKRNSKIEETSMTSISINVEKDPQGKV
;
A
#
# COMPACT_ATOMS: atom_id res chain seq x y z
N MET A 1 -3.07 44.36 -13.97
CA MET A 1 -2.38 43.10 -13.58
C MET A 1 -3.16 42.50 -12.45
N ASN A 2 -3.71 41.30 -12.62
CA ASN A 2 -4.15 40.40 -11.53
C ASN A 2 -4.26 39.00 -12.15
N ASN A 3 -3.13 38.30 -12.22
CA ASN A 3 -3.09 36.87 -12.49
C ASN A 3 -3.32 36.15 -11.16
N GLN A 4 -4.54 35.70 -10.93
CA GLN A 4 -4.84 34.68 -9.92
C GLN A 4 -5.38 33.49 -10.70
N ASN A 5 -4.49 32.58 -11.07
CA ASN A 5 -4.90 31.24 -11.50
C ASN A 5 -4.59 30.31 -10.33
N PRO A 6 -5.58 29.84 -9.55
CA PRO A 6 -5.35 28.76 -8.62
C PRO A 6 -5.45 27.45 -9.42
N THR A 7 -4.36 27.00 -10.03
CA THR A 7 -4.23 25.61 -10.51
C THR A 7 -4.04 24.67 -9.32
N ASN A 8 -5.01 24.65 -8.39
CA ASN A 8 -5.07 23.72 -7.26
C ASN A 8 -6.29 22.81 -7.45
N GLU A 9 -6.49 22.29 -8.67
CA GLU A 9 -7.55 21.33 -8.91
C GLU A 9 -7.23 20.08 -8.10
N CYS A 10 -8.12 19.76 -7.16
CA CYS A 10 -8.05 18.54 -6.37
C CYS A 10 -9.43 17.88 -6.37
N LEU A 11 -9.43 16.57 -6.21
CA LEU A 11 -10.64 15.78 -6.13
C LEU A 11 -10.97 15.53 -4.67
N LEU A 12 -11.92 16.30 -4.11
CA LEU A 12 -12.41 16.13 -2.75
C LEU A 12 -13.50 15.05 -2.70
N ILE A 13 -13.31 14.02 -1.87
CA ILE A 13 -14.27 12.93 -1.69
C ILE A 13 -14.40 12.64 -0.19
N ALA A 14 -15.64 12.49 0.29
CA ALA A 14 -15.92 12.03 1.65
C ALA A 14 -16.47 10.59 1.62
N PRO A 15 -15.95 9.67 2.44
CA PRO A 15 -16.59 8.39 2.70
C PRO A 15 -17.80 8.55 3.64
N ASP A 16 -18.61 7.50 3.70
CA ASP A 16 -19.67 7.37 4.71
C ASP A 16 -19.12 7.16 6.13
N HIS A 17 -19.98 7.29 7.13
CA HIS A 17 -19.61 7.24 8.55
C HIS A 17 -18.90 5.94 9.00
N SER A 18 -19.23 4.81 8.38
CA SER A 18 -18.66 3.50 8.70
C SER A 18 -18.10 2.85 7.44
N LEU A 19 -16.79 2.61 7.43
CA LEU A 19 -16.08 1.99 6.31
C LEU A 19 -15.88 0.47 6.53
N VAL A 20 -16.90 -0.21 7.03
CA VAL A 20 -16.89 -1.67 7.20
C VAL A 20 -17.14 -2.38 5.86
N PHE A 21 -16.29 -3.37 5.58
CA PHE A 21 -16.23 -4.23 4.37
C PHE A 21 -16.88 -3.67 3.08
N ALA A 22 -18.21 -3.83 2.91
CA ALA A 22 -18.91 -3.41 1.70
C ALA A 22 -18.83 -1.89 1.44
N ALA A 23 -18.85 -1.08 2.51
CA ALA A 23 -18.71 0.36 2.41
C ALA A 23 -17.32 0.75 1.91
N MET A 24 -16.28 0.03 2.34
CA MET A 24 -14.91 0.27 1.88
C MET A 24 -14.71 -0.11 0.41
N GLU A 25 -15.30 -1.22 -0.04
CA GLU A 25 -15.24 -1.63 -1.45
C GLU A 25 -15.98 -0.64 -2.36
N TYR A 26 -17.17 -0.20 -1.95
CA TYR A 26 -17.93 0.83 -2.65
C TYR A 26 -17.17 2.15 -2.71
N PHE A 27 -16.60 2.59 -1.58
CA PHE A 27 -15.82 3.81 -1.49
C PHE A 27 -14.62 3.75 -2.44
N LYS A 28 -13.84 2.67 -2.41
CA LYS A 28 -12.73 2.43 -3.33
C LYS A 28 -13.16 2.51 -4.79
N SER A 29 -14.28 1.89 -5.16
CA SER A 29 -14.80 1.95 -6.54
C SER A 29 -15.17 3.38 -6.95
N SER A 30 -15.78 4.13 -6.04
CA SER A 30 -16.20 5.52 -6.26
C SER A 30 -15.00 6.45 -6.45
N VAL A 31 -13.96 6.31 -5.59
CA VAL A 31 -12.70 7.04 -5.73
C VAL A 31 -12.01 6.73 -7.06
N HIS A 32 -11.97 5.46 -7.47
CA HIS A 32 -11.40 5.08 -8.76
C HIS A 32 -12.13 5.70 -9.95
N LYS A 33 -13.46 5.63 -9.96
CA LYS A 33 -14.26 6.19 -11.05
C LYS A 33 -14.06 7.69 -11.17
N ALA A 34 -14.06 8.39 -10.04
CA ALA A 34 -13.89 9.84 -10.01
C ALA A 34 -12.47 10.27 -10.41
N SER A 35 -11.44 9.59 -9.88
CA SER A 35 -10.03 9.89 -10.20
C SER A 35 -9.65 9.55 -11.64
N ALA A 36 -10.26 8.53 -12.25
CA ALA A 36 -10.00 8.15 -13.64
C ALA A 36 -10.34 9.26 -14.65
N LEU A 37 -11.19 10.22 -14.29
CA LEU A 37 -11.52 11.37 -15.14
C LEU A 37 -10.39 12.41 -15.18
N TYR A 38 -9.48 12.39 -14.20
CA TYR A 38 -8.45 13.40 -14.01
C TYR A 38 -7.10 12.74 -13.68
N PRO A 39 -6.35 12.25 -14.68
CA PRO A 39 -5.05 11.60 -14.45
C PRO A 39 -4.09 12.49 -13.63
N GLY A 40 -3.42 11.90 -12.64
CA GLY A 40 -2.47 12.62 -11.78
C GLY A 40 -3.11 13.61 -10.79
N ILE A 41 -4.44 13.71 -10.71
CA ILE A 41 -5.11 14.60 -9.75
C ILE A 41 -4.75 14.21 -8.31
N ILE A 42 -4.62 15.22 -7.43
CA ILE A 42 -4.52 14.99 -5.99
C ILE A 42 -5.92 14.62 -5.47
N VAL A 43 -6.02 13.45 -4.87
CA VAL A 43 -7.25 12.97 -4.23
C VAL A 43 -7.21 13.37 -2.76
N VAL A 44 -8.12 14.25 -2.36
CA VAL A 44 -8.31 14.67 -0.97
C VAL A 44 -9.49 13.88 -0.40
N ILE A 45 -9.22 13.07 0.60
CA ILE A 45 -10.24 12.29 1.30
C ILE A 45 -10.56 12.99 2.62
N ASP A 46 -11.79 13.49 2.72
CA ASP A 46 -12.31 14.09 3.95
C ASP A 46 -12.82 13.01 4.90
N MET A 47 -12.09 12.78 5.99
CA MET A 47 -12.39 11.73 6.96
C MET A 47 -13.29 12.21 8.11
N HIS A 48 -13.84 13.43 8.05
CA HIS A 48 -14.58 14.04 9.16
C HIS A 48 -15.72 13.17 9.74
N HIS A 49 -16.39 12.40 8.87
CA HIS A 49 -17.52 11.56 9.26
C HIS A 49 -17.13 10.15 9.70
N VAL A 50 -15.89 9.71 9.45
CA VAL A 50 -15.44 8.35 9.77
C VAL A 50 -15.13 8.25 11.25
N SER A 51 -16.02 7.60 11.99
CA SER A 51 -15.88 7.37 13.43
C SER A 51 -15.44 5.96 13.78
N ALA A 52 -15.41 5.04 12.80
CA ALA A 52 -15.02 3.65 13.03
C ALA A 52 -14.23 3.11 11.82
N ALA A 53 -13.11 2.46 12.11
CA ALA A 53 -12.31 1.70 11.18
C ALA A 53 -11.77 0.45 11.89
N ASP A 54 -11.55 -0.63 11.15
CA ASP A 54 -10.87 -1.82 11.63
C ASP A 54 -9.70 -2.17 10.71
N PHE A 55 -9.04 -3.30 10.97
CA PHE A 55 -7.96 -3.78 10.12
C PHE A 55 -8.40 -4.05 8.67
N THR A 56 -9.67 -4.37 8.43
CA THR A 56 -10.22 -4.54 7.09
C THR A 56 -10.36 -3.21 6.38
N THR A 57 -10.86 -2.17 7.05
CA THR A 57 -10.87 -0.79 6.53
C THR A 57 -9.47 -0.34 6.16
N ALA A 58 -8.50 -0.55 7.06
CA ALA A 58 -7.10 -0.21 6.82
C ALA A 58 -6.58 -0.89 5.55
N TYR A 59 -6.75 -2.21 5.44
CA TYR A 59 -6.31 -2.98 4.27
C TYR A 59 -6.98 -2.50 2.97
N GLY A 60 -8.24 -2.08 3.05
CA GLY A 60 -8.95 -1.43 1.95
C GLY A 60 -8.27 -0.14 1.51
N PHE A 61 -7.91 0.74 2.44
CA PHE A 61 -7.18 1.97 2.16
C PHE A 61 -5.83 1.72 1.52
N ASP A 62 -5.00 0.82 2.06
CA ASP A 62 -3.68 0.51 1.50
C ASP A 62 -3.78 0.02 0.05
N ASN A 63 -4.73 -0.88 -0.23
CA ASN A 63 -4.97 -1.36 -1.59
C ASN A 63 -5.43 -0.23 -2.54
N MET A 64 -6.29 0.66 -2.06
CA MET A 64 -6.76 1.82 -2.82
C MET A 64 -5.59 2.77 -3.11
N ILE A 65 -4.81 3.14 -2.09
CA ILE A 65 -3.63 4.01 -2.20
C ILE A 65 -2.63 3.45 -3.21
N LYS A 66 -2.28 2.16 -3.10
CA LYS A 66 -1.38 1.49 -4.05
C LYS A 66 -1.89 1.56 -5.48
N SER A 67 -3.19 1.34 -5.68
CA SER A 67 -3.78 1.41 -7.02
C SER A 67 -3.83 2.84 -7.57
N LEU A 68 -4.10 3.84 -6.72
CA LEU A 68 -4.12 5.25 -7.12
C LEU A 68 -2.71 5.75 -7.47
N LYS A 69 -1.69 5.34 -6.71
CA LYS A 69 -0.29 5.68 -7.00
C LYS A 69 0.23 5.10 -8.32
N LYS A 70 -0.26 3.92 -8.72
CA LYS A 70 0.03 3.36 -10.06
C LYS A 70 -0.46 4.25 -11.20
N HIS A 71 -1.43 5.12 -10.93
CA HIS A 71 -1.98 6.10 -11.86
C HIS A 71 -1.53 7.53 -11.51
N GLU A 72 -0.41 7.67 -10.79
CA GLU A 72 0.24 8.95 -10.45
C GLU A 72 -0.61 9.88 -9.55
N HIS A 73 -1.68 9.36 -8.95
CA HIS A 73 -2.45 10.14 -7.99
C HIS A 73 -1.73 10.20 -6.65
N LYS A 74 -1.64 11.42 -6.09
CA LYS A 74 -1.27 11.64 -4.69
C LYS A 74 -2.53 11.64 -3.84
N ILE A 75 -2.42 11.14 -2.62
CA ILE A 75 -3.57 11.01 -1.71
C ILE A 75 -3.29 11.82 -0.44
N VAL A 76 -4.24 12.67 -0.08
CA VAL A 76 -4.25 13.46 1.16
C VAL A 76 -5.47 13.04 1.99
N LEU A 77 -5.28 12.70 3.26
CA LEU A 77 -6.37 12.65 4.22
C LEU A 77 -6.48 13.97 4.95
N THR A 78 -7.70 14.47 5.17
CA THR A 78 -7.96 15.63 6.03
C THR A 78 -9.04 15.30 7.06
N ARG A 79 -9.02 16.03 8.18
CA ARG A 79 -9.99 15.88 9.29
C ARG A 79 -10.12 14.44 9.81
N THR A 80 -9.01 13.69 9.79
CA THR A 80 -8.97 12.33 10.31
C THR A 80 -9.04 12.34 11.83
N MET A 81 -9.98 11.58 12.40
CA MET A 81 -10.05 11.40 13.84
C MET A 81 -8.77 10.72 14.38
N PRO A 82 -8.21 11.18 15.52
CA PRO A 82 -7.00 10.60 16.09
C PRO A 82 -7.08 9.10 16.37
N GLU A 83 -8.27 8.58 16.68
CA GLU A 83 -8.51 7.16 16.96
C GLU A 83 -8.34 6.26 15.71
N ILE A 84 -8.51 6.83 14.52
CA ILE A 84 -8.40 6.11 13.24
C ILE A 84 -6.95 6.06 12.75
N LEU A 85 -6.13 7.05 13.11
CA LEU A 85 -4.74 7.17 12.65
C LEU A 85 -3.87 5.94 13.00
N PRO A 86 -3.90 5.38 14.23
CA PRO A 86 -3.13 4.19 14.57
C PRO A 86 -3.48 2.99 13.67
N ILE A 87 -4.76 2.83 13.34
CA ILE A 87 -5.28 1.73 12.53
C ILE A 87 -4.73 1.82 11.10
N LEU A 88 -4.74 3.03 10.51
CA LEU A 88 -4.19 3.27 9.18
C LEU A 88 -2.66 3.20 9.15
N SER A 89 -1.99 3.67 10.20
CA SER A 89 -0.51 3.62 10.30
C SER A 89 0.02 2.21 10.54
N GLY A 90 -0.74 1.35 11.23
CA GLY A 90 -0.30 0.02 11.64
C GLY A 90 -0.03 -0.92 10.47
N ILE A 91 -0.56 -0.60 9.29
CA ILE A 91 -0.35 -1.36 8.05
C ILE A 91 0.65 -0.71 7.09
N GLY A 92 1.21 0.45 7.44
CA GLY A 92 2.19 1.16 6.61
C GLY A 92 1.59 1.87 5.39
N CYS A 93 0.36 2.40 5.50
CA CYS A 93 -0.20 3.28 4.47
C CYS A 93 0.71 4.49 4.23
N ASP A 94 1.31 4.58 3.05
CA ASP A 94 2.06 5.77 2.64
C ASP A 94 1.09 6.88 2.23
N LEU A 95 0.79 7.78 3.17
CA LEU A 95 -0.33 8.70 3.12
C LEU A 95 0.05 10.08 3.66
N HIS A 96 -0.37 11.14 2.96
CA HIS A 96 -0.22 12.50 3.45
C HIS A 96 -1.39 12.81 4.39
N ILE A 97 -1.11 13.04 5.66
CA ILE A 97 -2.14 13.35 6.66
C ILE A 97 -2.08 14.85 6.95
N HIS A 98 -3.14 15.56 6.58
CA HIS A 98 -3.34 16.95 6.93
C HIS A 98 -3.75 17.05 8.41
N SER A 99 -3.04 17.91 9.15
CA SER A 99 -3.28 18.14 10.57
C SER A 99 -4.27 19.27 10.79
N GLU A 100 -5.13 19.12 11.80
CA GLU A 100 -6.05 20.18 12.21
C GLU A 100 -5.29 21.44 12.63
N GLY A 101 -5.70 22.60 12.10
CA GLY A 101 -5.03 23.88 12.32
C GLY A 101 -3.97 24.27 11.26
N MET A 102 -3.63 23.37 10.34
CA MET A 102 -2.84 23.72 9.14
C MET A 102 -3.76 24.18 8.01
N ASP A 103 -3.28 25.08 7.16
CA ASP A 103 -3.98 25.45 5.93
C ASP A 103 -3.96 24.30 4.92
N LEU A 104 -5.13 23.81 4.55
CA LEU A 104 -5.27 22.65 3.66
C LEU A 104 -4.76 22.95 2.24
N GLU A 105 -4.97 24.17 1.73
CA GLU A 105 -4.56 24.53 0.37
C GLU A 105 -3.04 24.60 0.25
N LEU A 106 -2.37 25.20 1.25
CA LEU A 106 -0.92 25.20 1.33
C LEU A 106 -0.35 23.79 1.44
N PHE A 107 -0.98 22.93 2.26
CA PHE A 107 -0.57 21.53 2.39
C PHE A 107 -0.73 20.75 1.08
N ILE A 108 -1.85 20.92 0.37
CA ILE A 108 -2.06 20.30 -0.95
C ILE A 108 -1.01 20.79 -1.94
N LYS A 109 -0.66 22.08 -1.93
CA LYS A 109 0.36 22.65 -2.80
C LYS A 109 1.75 22.09 -2.50
N GLU A 110 2.10 21.94 -1.23
CA GLU A 110 3.33 21.28 -0.81
C GLU A 110 3.39 19.83 -1.31
N VAL A 111 2.31 19.07 -1.10
CA VAL A 111 2.17 17.69 -1.61
C VAL A 111 2.25 17.66 -3.14
N ALA A 112 1.71 18.64 -3.86
CA ALA A 112 1.84 18.73 -5.31
C ALA A 112 3.31 18.83 -5.75
N THR A 113 4.11 19.62 -5.02
CA THR A 113 5.54 19.87 -5.32
C THR A 113 6.49 18.78 -4.85
N SER A 114 6.06 17.88 -3.96
CA SER A 114 6.93 16.77 -3.52
C SER A 114 7.23 15.84 -4.70
N PRO A 115 8.51 15.54 -5.01
CA PRO A 115 8.81 14.52 -6.00
C PRO A 115 8.31 13.18 -5.46
N SER A 116 7.45 12.50 -6.22
CA SER A 116 7.07 11.11 -5.93
C SER A 116 8.31 10.26 -6.10
N GLU A 117 9.07 10.04 -5.03
CA GLU A 117 10.30 9.26 -5.11
C GLU A 117 9.94 7.80 -5.46
N PRO A 118 10.44 7.25 -6.57
CA PRO A 118 10.32 5.83 -6.85
C PRO A 118 11.29 5.11 -5.92
N ALA A 119 10.76 4.32 -4.98
CA ALA A 119 11.58 3.44 -4.14
C ALA A 119 12.44 2.51 -5.02
N LEU A 120 13.72 2.84 -5.18
CA LEU A 120 14.70 1.98 -5.84
C LEU A 120 15.13 0.89 -4.86
N ILE A 121 14.72 -0.33 -5.20
CA ILE A 121 15.25 -1.65 -4.80
C ILE A 121 16.73 -1.59 -4.37
N SER A 122 17.01 -1.79 -3.08
CA SER A 122 18.35 -2.19 -2.63
C SER A 122 18.46 -3.71 -2.75
N SER A 123 18.97 -4.19 -3.88
CA SER A 123 19.49 -5.54 -4.02
C SER A 123 20.75 -5.67 -3.16
N VAL A 124 20.66 -6.27 -1.97
CA VAL A 124 21.84 -6.78 -1.28
C VAL A 124 22.17 -8.13 -1.89
N SER A 125 23.03 -8.10 -2.91
CA SER A 125 23.87 -9.24 -3.23
C SER A 125 24.99 -9.30 -2.19
N SER A 126 25.06 -10.39 -1.43
CA SER A 126 26.26 -10.76 -0.68
C SER A 126 26.63 -12.19 -1.05
N SER A 127 27.59 -12.29 -1.97
CA SER A 127 28.30 -13.50 -2.34
C SER A 127 29.53 -13.72 -1.44
N THR A 128 29.61 -14.93 -0.88
CA THR A 128 30.79 -15.83 -0.70
C THR A 128 32.12 -15.34 -0.11
N LEU A 129 32.65 -16.10 0.89
CA LEU A 129 33.96 -16.84 0.94
C LEU A 129 34.39 -17.05 2.42
N SER A 130 34.41 -18.28 2.97
CA SER A 130 35.48 -19.32 2.96
C SER A 130 36.58 -19.13 4.03
N SER A 131 36.85 -20.15 4.87
CA SER A 131 38.20 -20.79 5.03
C SER A 131 38.36 -21.68 6.30
N THR A 132 38.70 -22.96 6.05
CA THR A 132 39.81 -23.78 6.60
C THR A 132 40.01 -24.16 8.10
N THR A 133 39.93 -25.50 8.33
CA THR A 133 40.87 -26.44 9.01
C THR A 133 41.29 -26.31 10.50
N GLY A 134 41.11 -27.40 11.28
CA GLY A 134 41.96 -27.75 12.45
C GLY A 134 41.34 -28.57 13.61
N THR A 135 41.29 -29.91 13.47
CA THR A 135 41.36 -31.06 14.44
C THR A 135 41.27 -30.79 15.98
N THR A 136 40.49 -31.48 16.85
CA THR A 136 40.67 -32.89 17.32
C THR A 136 39.59 -33.33 18.37
N VAL A 137 38.81 -34.39 18.07
CA VAL A 137 38.35 -35.57 18.90
C VAL A 137 37.42 -35.39 20.14
N LYS A 138 36.21 -36.01 20.16
CA LYS A 138 35.90 -37.39 20.68
C LYS A 138 34.38 -37.75 20.73
N ARG A 139 34.09 -39.02 20.35
CA ARG A 139 32.94 -39.92 20.69
C ARG A 139 31.66 -39.95 19.82
N ASN A 140 31.77 -40.74 18.75
CA ASN A 140 30.95 -41.89 18.31
C ASN A 140 29.43 -41.97 18.68
N SER A 141 28.55 -42.00 17.67
CA SER A 141 27.87 -43.23 17.19
C SER A 141 26.94 -42.97 15.98
N LYS A 142 27.33 -43.49 14.81
CA LYS A 142 26.59 -44.15 13.71
C LYS A 142 25.05 -43.93 13.59
N ILE A 143 24.56 -43.43 12.45
CA ILE A 143 23.88 -44.17 11.34
C ILE A 143 23.32 -43.15 10.29
N GLU A 144 23.64 -43.47 9.03
CA GLU A 144 23.19 -43.10 7.67
C GLU A 144 22.29 -41.91 7.31
N GLU A 145 22.73 -41.24 6.22
CA GLU A 145 22.02 -40.30 5.35
C GLU A 145 20.75 -40.88 4.72
N THR A 146 19.74 -40.03 4.55
CA THR A 146 18.85 -40.12 3.39
C THR A 146 18.35 -38.74 3.01
N SER A 147 18.83 -38.27 1.86
CA SER A 147 18.39 -37.07 1.16
C SER A 147 16.88 -37.10 0.93
N MET A 148 16.17 -36.03 1.30
CA MET A 148 14.81 -35.79 0.81
C MET A 148 14.88 -34.85 -0.38
N THR A 149 14.65 -35.44 -1.55
CA THR A 149 14.46 -34.78 -2.84
C THR A 149 13.14 -34.01 -2.85
N SER A 150 13.21 -32.77 -3.35
CA SER A 150 12.10 -31.84 -3.58
C SER A 150 11.00 -32.42 -4.49
N ILE A 151 9.75 -32.26 -4.07
CA ILE A 151 8.54 -32.65 -4.79
C ILE A 151 8.19 -31.55 -5.80
N SER A 152 8.25 -31.87 -7.09
CA SER A 152 7.70 -31.05 -8.17
C SER A 152 6.37 -31.65 -8.62
N ILE A 153 5.31 -30.85 -8.61
CA ILE A 153 3.95 -31.24 -8.99
C ILE A 153 3.71 -30.79 -10.43
N ASN A 154 3.66 -31.74 -11.37
CA ASN A 154 3.16 -31.49 -12.72
C ASN A 154 1.68 -31.90 -12.77
N VAL A 155 0.81 -30.95 -13.11
CA VAL A 155 -0.61 -31.21 -13.37
C VAL A 155 -0.74 -31.63 -14.83
N GLU A 156 -0.99 -32.92 -15.05
CA GLU A 156 -1.36 -33.47 -16.35
C GLU A 156 -2.82 -33.18 -16.67
N LYS A 157 -3.08 -32.81 -17.92
CA LYS A 157 -4.37 -32.34 -18.43
C LYS A 157 -5.03 -33.49 -19.20
N ASP A 158 -6.10 -34.06 -18.65
CA ASP A 158 -6.84 -35.13 -19.32
C ASP A 158 -7.77 -34.59 -20.42
N PRO A 159 -7.86 -35.25 -21.60
CA PRO A 159 -8.70 -34.85 -22.71
C PRO A 159 -10.14 -35.39 -22.62
N GLN A 160 -11.04 -34.70 -23.32
CA GLN A 160 -12.45 -35.05 -23.55
C GLN A 160 -12.65 -36.45 -24.15
N GLY A 161 -13.79 -37.09 -23.84
CA GLY A 161 -14.41 -38.03 -24.80
C GLY A 161 -15.46 -39.03 -24.28
N LYS A 162 -16.74 -38.65 -24.45
CA LYS A 162 -17.94 -39.45 -24.83
C LYS A 162 -18.07 -40.94 -24.43
N VAL A 163 -19.25 -41.27 -23.90
CA VAL A 163 -20.28 -42.09 -24.58
C VAL A 163 -21.67 -41.63 -24.17
#